data_AF-A0AA39TIB5-F1
#
_entry.id   AF-A0AA39TIB5-F1
#
_cell.length_a   1.000
_cell.length_b   1.000
_cell.length_c   1.000
_cell.angle_alpha   90.00
_cell.angle_beta   90.00
_cell.angle_gamma   90.00
#
_symmetry.space_group_name_H-M   'P 1'
#
loop_
_entity.id
_entity.type
_entity.pdbx_description
1 polymer ?
#
loop_
_entity_poly.entity_id
_entity_poly.type
_entity_poly.pdbx_seq_one_letter_code
_entity_poly.pdbx_strand_id
1 'polypeptide(L)'
;MILHDDHGKGKKGPSYAGGLVLEPKKGLYDKYILLLDFNSLYPSIIQEYNICFTTVERSSSDGFVPHLPSSKTTGVLPELLKNLVQRRRMVKSWMKNASGLKVQQLDIQQQALKLTAKGREILRSTVDLVQNNLNLEVIYGDTDSIMIYSGLDDISKAKAIAGKVIQEVNKKYKCLEIDLDGLYKRMLLLKKKKYAAVKVQFKDGTSYEVIERKGLDMVRRDWSLLSKEVGDFCLSQILSERSCEDVVESIHSSLMKVQEDMRNGQVALEKYVITKSLTKPPEAYPDAKTNRMFKWH
;
A
#
# COMPACT_ATOMS: atom_id res chain seq x y z
N MET A 1 -25.63 44.48 -10.66
CA MET A 1 -24.18 44.24 -10.72
C MET A 1 -23.97 42.75 -10.48
N ILE A 2 -23.28 42.09 -11.41
CA ILE A 2 -23.30 40.66 -11.65
C ILE A 2 -22.68 39.89 -10.46
N LEU A 3 -23.44 38.92 -9.92
CA LEU A 3 -22.94 37.90 -9.00
C LEU A 3 -22.08 36.92 -9.81
N HIS A 4 -20.76 36.93 -9.57
CA HIS A 4 -19.88 35.87 -10.06
C HIS A 4 -19.96 34.68 -9.10
N ASP A 5 -20.63 33.63 -9.55
CA ASP A 5 -20.65 32.32 -8.91
C ASP A 5 -19.38 31.56 -9.35
N ASP A 6 -18.41 31.46 -8.44
CA ASP A 6 -17.14 30.77 -8.67
C ASP A 6 -17.32 29.26 -8.48
N HIS A 7 -17.77 28.58 -9.53
CA HIS A 7 -17.76 27.12 -9.60
C HIS A 7 -16.33 26.60 -9.72
N GLY A 8 -15.65 26.50 -8.57
CA GLY A 8 -14.44 25.71 -8.42
C GLY A 8 -14.72 24.26 -8.84
N LYS A 9 -14.16 23.85 -9.99
CA LYS A 9 -14.18 22.46 -10.46
C LYS A 9 -13.49 21.56 -9.43
N GLY A 10 -14.28 21.02 -8.50
CA GLY A 10 -13.86 19.93 -7.64
C GLY A 10 -13.34 18.77 -8.49
N LYS A 11 -12.18 18.21 -8.11
CA LYS A 11 -11.64 17.00 -8.73
C LYS A 11 -12.74 15.94 -8.77
N LYS A 12 -13.24 15.59 -9.95
CA LYS A 12 -14.19 14.48 -10.13
C LYS A 12 -13.56 13.22 -9.52
N GLY A 13 -14.21 12.67 -8.48
CA GLY A 13 -13.82 11.40 -7.88
C GLY A 13 -13.92 10.26 -8.91
N PRO A 14 -13.30 9.10 -8.63
CA PRO A 14 -13.35 7.98 -9.56
C PRO A 14 -14.78 7.49 -9.77
N SER A 15 -15.13 7.17 -11.02
CA SER A 15 -16.46 6.72 -11.43
C SER A 15 -16.82 5.29 -10.96
N TYR A 16 -15.93 4.62 -10.22
CA TYR A 16 -16.05 3.21 -9.84
C TYR A 16 -15.40 2.91 -8.48
N ALA A 17 -15.91 1.91 -7.78
CA ALA A 17 -15.39 1.46 -6.49
C ALA A 17 -14.04 0.73 -6.66
N GLY A 18 -13.00 1.18 -5.95
CA GLY A 18 -11.67 0.58 -5.94
C GLY A 18 -11.53 -0.69 -5.08
N GLY A 19 -10.30 -1.08 -4.79
CA GLY A 19 -9.97 -2.19 -3.88
C GLY A 19 -10.48 -1.95 -2.45
N LEU A 20 -10.67 -3.02 -1.68
CA LEU A 20 -11.07 -2.94 -0.27
C LEU A 20 -9.84 -2.65 0.57
N VAL A 21 -9.93 -1.66 1.45
CA VAL A 21 -8.92 -1.40 2.48
C VAL A 21 -9.61 -1.52 3.83
N LEU A 22 -9.17 -2.47 4.64
CA LEU A 22 -9.70 -2.69 5.99
C LEU A 22 -9.28 -1.53 6.90
N GLU A 23 -10.08 -1.24 7.92
CA GLU A 23 -9.64 -0.32 8.96
C GLU A 23 -8.52 -0.98 9.77
N PRO A 24 -7.37 -0.31 9.93
CA PRO A 24 -6.28 -0.84 10.73
C PRO A 24 -6.67 -0.85 12.21
N LYS A 25 -6.35 -1.94 12.90
CA LYS A 25 -6.23 -1.94 14.36
C LYS A 25 -4.97 -1.15 14.72
N LYS A 26 -5.15 0.12 15.08
CA LYS A 26 -4.02 1.03 15.31
C LYS A 26 -3.29 0.64 16.58
N GLY A 27 -1.96 0.67 16.54
CA GLY A 27 -1.16 0.32 17.69
C GLY A 27 0.30 0.10 17.38
N LEU A 28 1.06 -0.10 18.45
CA LEU A 28 2.42 -0.62 18.41
C LEU A 28 2.36 -2.12 18.72
N TYR A 29 2.83 -2.92 17.78
CA TYR A 29 2.88 -4.37 17.87
C TYR A 29 4.33 -4.80 18.07
N ASP A 30 4.59 -5.55 19.13
CA ASP A 30 5.91 -5.99 19.60
C ASP A 30 6.20 -7.49 19.38
N LYS A 31 5.24 -8.22 18.80
CA LYS A 31 5.37 -9.61 18.36
C LYS A 31 5.29 -9.70 16.85
N TYR A 32 5.69 -10.85 16.29
CA TYR A 32 5.74 -11.04 14.85
C TYR A 32 4.38 -10.78 14.16
N ILE A 33 4.44 -10.04 13.06
CA ILE A 33 3.33 -9.78 12.15
C ILE A 33 3.64 -10.45 10.81
N LEU A 34 2.68 -11.20 10.30
CA LEU A 34 2.75 -11.90 9.01
C LEU A 34 2.03 -11.07 7.96
N LEU A 35 2.74 -10.69 6.90
CA LEU A 35 2.17 -10.09 5.71
C LEU A 35 1.99 -11.15 4.64
N LEU A 36 0.73 -11.49 4.35
CA LEU A 36 0.36 -12.37 3.26
C LEU A 36 -0.22 -11.55 2.12
N ASP A 37 0.21 -11.80 0.89
CA ASP A 37 -0.19 -11.06 -0.31
C ASP A 37 -0.57 -12.01 -1.45
N PHE A 38 -1.60 -11.66 -2.21
CA PHE A 38 -2.02 -12.42 -3.38
C PHE A 38 -1.13 -12.15 -4.59
N ASN A 39 -0.53 -13.21 -5.10
CA ASN A 39 0.32 -13.16 -6.29
C ASN A 39 -0.48 -12.69 -7.51
N SER A 40 -0.23 -11.43 -7.91
CA SER A 40 -0.86 -10.84 -9.10
C SER A 40 -2.39 -10.95 -9.08
N LEU A 41 -3.02 -10.53 -7.97
CA LEU A 41 -4.47 -10.67 -7.69
C LEU A 41 -5.35 -10.54 -8.95
N TYR A 42 -5.25 -9.41 -9.66
CA TYR A 42 -6.14 -9.13 -10.79
C TYR A 42 -5.95 -10.08 -12.00
N PRO A 43 -4.74 -10.28 -12.55
CA PRO A 43 -4.51 -11.32 -13.56
C PRO A 43 -4.98 -12.73 -13.14
N SER A 44 -4.84 -13.07 -11.86
CA SER A 44 -5.26 -14.36 -11.32
C SER A 44 -6.78 -14.48 -11.24
N ILE A 45 -7.50 -13.42 -10.84
CA ILE A 45 -8.96 -13.34 -10.88
C ILE A 45 -9.49 -13.49 -12.31
N ILE A 46 -8.83 -12.89 -13.31
CA ILE A 46 -9.25 -13.03 -14.72
C ILE A 46 -9.20 -14.49 -15.15
N GLN A 47 -8.15 -15.21 -14.78
CA GLN A 47 -8.00 -16.62 -15.12
C GLN A 47 -8.96 -17.51 -14.33
N GLU A 48 -9.05 -17.32 -13.00
CA GLU A 48 -9.91 -18.11 -12.11
C GLU A 48 -11.37 -18.10 -12.56
N TYR A 49 -11.87 -16.93 -12.99
CA TYR A 49 -13.27 -16.74 -13.34
C TYR A 49 -13.51 -16.54 -14.85
N ASN A 50 -12.54 -16.93 -15.69
CA ASN A 50 -12.60 -16.88 -17.15
C ASN A 50 -13.09 -15.52 -17.71
N ILE A 51 -12.66 -14.40 -17.12
CA ILE A 51 -13.18 -13.07 -17.43
C ILE A 51 -12.59 -12.58 -18.76
N CYS A 52 -13.41 -12.46 -19.80
CA CYS A 52 -12.99 -11.98 -21.11
C CYS A 52 -14.11 -11.18 -21.78
N PHE A 53 -13.75 -10.34 -22.75
CA PHE A 53 -14.73 -9.70 -23.63
C PHE A 53 -15.49 -10.72 -24.50
N THR A 54 -14.93 -11.92 -24.71
CA THR A 54 -15.59 -13.01 -25.44
C THR A 54 -16.47 -13.90 -24.55
N THR A 55 -16.34 -13.80 -23.23
CA THR A 55 -17.03 -14.70 -22.30
C THR A 55 -18.07 -13.98 -21.45
N VAL A 56 -17.88 -12.68 -21.17
CA VAL A 56 -18.82 -11.92 -20.35
C VAL A 56 -19.76 -11.08 -21.21
N GLU A 57 -21.05 -11.37 -21.10
CA GLU A 57 -22.11 -10.59 -21.72
C GLU A 57 -22.13 -9.14 -21.18
N ARG A 58 -22.31 -8.17 -22.08
CA ARG A 58 -22.41 -6.76 -21.73
C ARG A 58 -23.88 -6.37 -21.80
N SER A 59 -24.52 -6.15 -20.65
CA SER A 59 -25.81 -5.45 -20.63
C SER A 59 -25.58 -3.95 -20.79
N SER A 60 -26.39 -3.31 -21.63
CA SER A 60 -26.29 -1.91 -22.05
C SER A 60 -26.59 -0.89 -20.96
N SER A 61 -26.85 -1.32 -19.73
CA SER A 61 -27.22 -0.46 -18.60
C SER A 61 -25.96 -0.01 -17.86
N ASP A 62 -25.63 1.27 -18.00
CA ASP A 62 -24.52 1.91 -17.28
C ASP A 62 -24.63 1.67 -15.77
N GLY A 63 -23.58 1.09 -15.18
CA GLY A 63 -23.40 0.97 -13.73
C GLY A 63 -23.61 -0.42 -13.12
N PHE A 64 -24.09 -1.42 -13.86
CA PHE A 64 -24.21 -2.78 -13.34
C PHE A 64 -22.93 -3.60 -13.52
N VAL A 65 -22.48 -4.27 -12.46
CA VAL A 65 -21.38 -5.24 -12.52
C VAL A 65 -21.90 -6.49 -13.25
N PRO A 66 -21.37 -6.85 -14.44
CA PRO A 66 -21.93 -7.96 -15.20
C PRO A 66 -21.64 -9.31 -14.55
N HIS A 67 -22.54 -10.28 -14.75
CA HIS A 67 -22.45 -11.62 -14.16
C HIS A 67 -21.20 -12.38 -14.64
N LEU A 68 -20.73 -13.32 -13.80
CA LEU A 68 -19.62 -14.19 -14.16
C LEU A 68 -20.00 -15.09 -15.36
N PRO A 69 -19.05 -15.36 -16.26
CA PRO A 69 -19.30 -16.18 -17.43
C PRO A 69 -19.51 -17.64 -17.01
N SER A 70 -20.53 -18.29 -17.58
CA SER A 70 -20.78 -19.73 -17.43
C SER A 70 -20.08 -20.58 -18.51
N SER A 71 -19.48 -19.92 -19.51
CA SER A 71 -18.84 -20.59 -20.64
C SER A 71 -17.67 -21.48 -20.19
N LYS A 72 -17.70 -22.74 -20.64
CA LYS A 72 -16.61 -23.71 -20.43
C LYS A 72 -15.40 -23.46 -21.34
N THR A 73 -15.57 -22.70 -22.41
CA THR A 73 -14.49 -22.37 -23.34
C THR A 73 -13.69 -21.20 -22.78
N THR A 74 -12.37 -21.39 -22.64
CA THR A 74 -11.47 -20.33 -22.15
C THR A 74 -11.49 -19.14 -23.09
N GLY A 75 -11.70 -17.95 -22.54
CA GLY A 75 -11.64 -16.70 -23.29
C GLY A 75 -10.23 -16.34 -23.73
N VAL A 76 -10.13 -15.51 -24.76
CA VAL A 76 -8.83 -15.07 -25.33
C VAL A 76 -7.94 -14.38 -24.28
N LEU A 77 -8.54 -13.57 -23.40
CA LEU A 77 -7.81 -12.79 -22.40
C LEU A 77 -7.19 -13.68 -21.30
N PRO A 78 -7.93 -14.61 -20.64
CA PRO A 78 -7.34 -15.61 -19.76
C PRO A 78 -6.20 -16.42 -20.40
N GLU A 79 -6.35 -16.84 -21.66
CA GLU A 79 -5.34 -17.66 -22.35
C GLU A 79 -4.05 -16.87 -22.63
N LEU A 80 -4.17 -15.60 -23.05
CA LEU A 80 -3.01 -14.71 -23.19
C LEU A 80 -2.35 -14.42 -21.83
N LEU A 81 -3.15 -14.23 -20.78
CA LEU A 81 -2.65 -13.98 -19.43
C LEU A 81 -1.98 -15.20 -18.82
N LYS A 82 -2.39 -16.42 -19.13
CA LYS A 82 -1.70 -17.64 -18.70
C LYS A 82 -0.23 -17.63 -19.10
N ASN A 83 0.04 -17.22 -20.34
CA ASN A 83 1.40 -17.05 -20.86
C ASN A 83 2.10 -15.80 -20.31
N LEU A 84 1.36 -14.72 -20.05
CA LEU A 84 1.92 -13.45 -19.54
C LEU A 84 2.14 -13.42 -18.03
N VAL A 85 1.39 -14.17 -17.22
CA VAL A 85 1.57 -14.29 -15.76
C VAL A 85 2.82 -15.12 -15.45
N GLN A 86 3.07 -16.18 -16.24
CA GLN A 86 4.36 -16.87 -16.24
C GLN A 86 5.52 -15.92 -16.61
N ARG A 87 5.30 -15.01 -17.57
CA ARG A 87 6.27 -13.96 -17.94
C ARG A 87 6.28 -12.76 -17.00
N ARG A 88 5.29 -12.57 -16.12
CA ARG A 88 5.14 -11.37 -15.26
C ARG A 88 6.24 -11.27 -14.21
N ARG A 89 6.82 -12.40 -13.81
CA ARG A 89 8.06 -12.43 -13.00
C ARG A 89 9.24 -11.77 -13.75
N MET A 90 9.33 -11.95 -15.07
CA MET A 90 10.32 -11.29 -15.94
C MET A 90 9.92 -9.85 -16.31
N VAL A 91 8.62 -9.58 -16.52
CA VAL A 91 8.12 -8.25 -16.89
C VAL A 91 8.16 -7.25 -15.73
N LYS A 92 8.10 -7.67 -14.45
CA LYS A 92 8.41 -6.79 -13.29
C LYS A 92 9.81 -6.17 -13.39
N SER A 93 10.75 -6.84 -14.08
CA SER A 93 12.08 -6.32 -14.44
C SER A 93 12.00 -5.33 -15.62
N TRP A 94 11.20 -5.62 -16.65
CA TRP A 94 11.07 -4.80 -17.87
C TRP A 94 10.17 -3.56 -17.72
N MET A 95 9.22 -3.56 -16.79
CA MET A 95 8.36 -2.41 -16.47
C MET A 95 9.11 -1.24 -15.84
N LYS A 96 10.40 -1.38 -15.53
CA LYS A 96 11.26 -0.24 -15.20
C LYS A 96 11.43 0.75 -16.37
N ASN A 97 11.08 0.39 -17.62
CA ASN A 97 11.50 1.14 -18.83
C ASN A 97 10.45 1.38 -19.95
N ALA A 98 9.12 1.36 -19.75
CA ALA A 98 8.14 1.52 -20.86
C ALA A 98 7.23 2.77 -20.79
N SER A 99 6.86 3.38 -21.94
CA SER A 99 5.96 4.55 -22.05
C SER A 99 5.09 4.59 -23.33
N GLY A 100 3.89 5.23 -23.27
CA GLY A 100 3.01 5.51 -24.43
C GLY A 100 1.52 5.82 -24.10
N LEU A 101 0.76 6.37 -25.08
CA LEU A 101 -0.61 6.93 -24.92
C LEU A 101 -1.78 6.04 -25.39
N LYS A 102 -1.55 5.00 -26.20
CA LYS A 102 -2.63 4.15 -26.77
C LYS A 102 -3.01 2.95 -25.89
N VAL A 103 -2.18 2.62 -24.91
CA VAL A 103 -2.42 1.60 -23.88
C VAL A 103 -3.41 2.13 -22.83
N GLN A 104 -3.32 3.41 -22.49
CA GLN A 104 -4.09 4.00 -21.40
C GLN A 104 -5.61 4.03 -21.67
N GLN A 105 -6.05 4.19 -22.92
CA GLN A 105 -7.47 4.39 -23.22
C GLN A 105 -8.28 3.07 -23.22
N LEU A 106 -7.66 1.94 -23.59
CA LEU A 106 -8.28 0.61 -23.56
C LEU A 106 -8.12 -0.08 -22.19
N ASP A 107 -7.07 0.25 -21.45
CA ASP A 107 -6.78 -0.27 -20.11
C ASP A 107 -7.74 0.29 -19.04
N ILE A 108 -8.11 1.57 -19.15
CA ILE A 108 -9.01 2.24 -18.20
C ILE A 108 -10.46 1.71 -18.26
N GLN A 109 -10.96 1.32 -19.44
CA GLN A 109 -12.32 0.78 -19.59
C GLN A 109 -12.44 -0.71 -19.22
N GLN A 110 -11.34 -1.47 -19.33
CA GLN A 110 -11.31 -2.89 -18.98
C GLN A 110 -11.04 -3.14 -17.48
N GLN A 111 -10.27 -2.26 -16.82
CA GLN A 111 -9.86 -2.42 -15.42
C GLN A 111 -10.90 -1.93 -14.39
N ALA A 112 -11.86 -1.10 -14.77
CA ALA A 112 -12.77 -0.45 -13.81
C ALA A 112 -13.99 -1.30 -13.36
N LEU A 113 -14.46 -2.25 -14.17
CA LEU A 113 -15.86 -2.70 -14.08
C LEU A 113 -16.13 -4.13 -13.59
N LYS A 114 -15.12 -5.00 -13.41
CA LYS A 114 -15.38 -6.41 -13.04
C LYS A 114 -14.46 -6.99 -11.96
N LEU A 115 -13.25 -6.46 -11.80
CA LEU A 115 -12.25 -7.08 -10.92
C LEU A 115 -12.26 -6.57 -9.49
N THR A 116 -12.68 -5.33 -9.24
CA THR A 116 -12.65 -4.77 -7.88
C THR A 116 -13.64 -5.49 -6.98
N ALA A 117 -14.87 -5.77 -7.43
CA ALA A 117 -15.86 -6.49 -6.64
C ALA A 117 -15.38 -7.87 -6.17
N LYS A 118 -14.81 -8.68 -7.09
CA LYS A 118 -14.27 -9.99 -6.74
C LYS A 118 -13.00 -9.90 -5.89
N GLY A 119 -12.12 -8.93 -6.15
CA GLY A 119 -10.97 -8.67 -5.28
C GLY A 119 -11.40 -8.34 -3.85
N ARG A 120 -12.43 -7.51 -3.67
CA ARG A 120 -13.01 -7.21 -2.34
C ARG A 120 -13.62 -8.44 -1.68
N GLU A 121 -14.35 -9.26 -2.43
CA GLU A 121 -14.96 -10.51 -1.96
C GLU A 121 -13.91 -11.52 -1.52
N ILE A 122 -12.85 -11.70 -2.31
CA ILE A 122 -11.70 -12.54 -1.98
C ILE A 122 -11.05 -12.05 -0.70
N LEU A 123 -10.74 -10.76 -0.59
CA LEU A 123 -10.12 -10.22 0.62
C LEU A 123 -10.99 -10.45 1.87
N ARG A 124 -12.31 -10.24 1.78
CA ARG A 124 -13.25 -10.52 2.88
C ARG A 124 -13.30 -12.00 3.24
N SER A 125 -13.46 -12.87 2.24
CA SER A 125 -13.48 -14.33 2.45
C SER A 125 -12.20 -14.85 3.09
N THR A 126 -11.05 -14.27 2.72
CA THR A 126 -9.77 -14.57 3.35
C THR A 126 -9.71 -14.09 4.80
N VAL A 127 -10.16 -12.86 5.08
CA VAL A 127 -10.23 -12.34 6.46
C VAL A 127 -11.15 -13.18 7.32
N ASP A 128 -12.33 -13.54 6.81
CA ASP A 128 -13.30 -14.38 7.53
C ASP A 128 -12.73 -15.76 7.82
N LEU A 129 -12.03 -16.38 6.86
CA LEU A 129 -11.34 -17.66 7.08
C LEU A 129 -10.28 -17.54 8.18
N VAL A 130 -9.45 -16.50 8.14
CA VAL A 130 -8.36 -16.30 9.10
C VAL A 130 -8.90 -16.03 10.50
N GLN A 131 -9.92 -15.18 10.62
CA GLN A 131 -10.47 -14.80 11.93
C GLN A 131 -11.40 -15.87 12.52
N ASN A 132 -12.28 -16.47 11.72
CA ASN A 132 -13.35 -17.33 12.24
C ASN A 132 -13.03 -18.82 12.18
N ASN A 133 -12.24 -19.28 11.20
CA ASN A 133 -11.88 -20.69 11.08
C ASN A 133 -10.52 -20.99 11.72
N LEU A 134 -9.56 -20.06 11.61
CA LEU A 134 -8.22 -20.22 12.17
C LEU A 134 -8.02 -19.53 13.51
N ASN A 135 -8.97 -18.70 13.96
CA ASN A 135 -8.91 -17.94 15.22
C ASN A 135 -7.65 -17.07 15.32
N LEU A 136 -7.24 -16.46 14.21
CA LEU A 136 -6.08 -15.57 14.13
C LEU A 136 -6.52 -14.13 13.98
N GLU A 137 -5.74 -13.21 14.55
CA GLU A 137 -6.07 -11.80 14.50
C GLU A 137 -5.56 -11.13 13.22
N VAL A 138 -6.49 -10.65 12.38
CA VAL A 138 -6.15 -9.75 11.27
C VAL A 138 -6.14 -8.31 11.78
N ILE A 139 -4.98 -7.65 11.68
CA ILE A 139 -4.80 -6.27 12.17
C ILE A 139 -4.93 -5.23 11.06
N TYR A 140 -4.74 -5.62 9.80
CA TYR A 140 -4.88 -4.73 8.64
C TYR A 140 -5.03 -5.53 7.33
N GLY A 141 -5.52 -4.87 6.28
CA GLY A 141 -5.50 -5.40 4.93
C GLY A 141 -5.67 -4.28 3.88
N ASP A 142 -4.90 -4.36 2.79
CA ASP A 142 -4.95 -3.42 1.68
C ASP A 142 -5.06 -4.20 0.37
N THR A 143 -6.24 -4.15 -0.25
CA THR A 143 -6.56 -4.64 -1.60
C THR A 143 -6.31 -6.13 -1.85
N ASP A 144 -5.04 -6.54 -1.89
CA ASP A 144 -4.51 -7.87 -2.16
C ASP A 144 -3.71 -8.46 -0.98
N SER A 145 -3.53 -7.71 0.11
CA SER A 145 -2.75 -8.14 1.26
C SER A 145 -3.55 -8.15 2.56
N ILE A 146 -3.16 -9.04 3.48
CA ILE A 146 -3.59 -9.08 4.88
C ILE A 146 -2.38 -9.10 5.81
N MET A 147 -2.52 -8.46 6.96
CA MET A 147 -1.54 -8.50 8.05
C MET A 147 -2.15 -9.23 9.24
N ILE A 148 -1.48 -10.29 9.69
CA ILE A 148 -1.91 -11.15 10.78
C ILE A 148 -0.96 -10.97 11.96
N TYR A 149 -1.50 -10.63 13.13
CA TYR A 149 -0.72 -10.61 14.37
C TYR A 149 -0.57 -12.04 14.87
N SER A 150 0.68 -12.53 14.95
CA SER A 150 0.93 -13.89 15.40
C SER A 150 0.86 -14.05 16.91
N GLY A 151 1.15 -12.97 17.66
CA GLY A 151 1.34 -13.02 19.12
C GLY A 151 2.59 -13.80 19.57
N LEU A 152 3.51 -14.11 18.65
CA LEU A 152 4.70 -14.94 18.92
C LEU A 152 6.01 -14.18 18.73
N ASP A 153 7.03 -14.58 19.51
CA ASP A 153 8.43 -14.12 19.40
C ASP A 153 9.34 -15.12 18.66
N ASP A 154 8.78 -16.21 18.13
CA ASP A 154 9.55 -17.25 17.43
C ASP A 154 9.23 -17.22 15.93
N ILE A 155 10.27 -17.00 15.11
CA ILE A 155 10.16 -16.93 13.66
C ILE A 155 9.61 -18.22 13.07
N SER A 156 10.06 -19.38 13.56
CA SER A 156 9.68 -20.68 13.01
C SER A 156 8.21 -20.97 13.27
N LYS A 157 7.72 -20.69 14.48
CA LYS A 157 6.30 -20.81 14.84
C LYS A 157 5.44 -19.80 14.09
N ALA A 158 5.89 -18.56 13.95
CA ALA A 158 5.19 -17.54 13.16
C ALA A 158 5.08 -17.97 11.68
N LYS A 159 6.17 -18.50 11.09
CA LYS A 159 6.14 -19.06 9.72
C LYS A 159 5.25 -20.29 9.60
N ALA A 160 5.14 -21.13 10.64
CA ALA A 160 4.20 -22.25 10.65
C ALA A 160 2.74 -21.78 10.59
N ILE A 161 2.40 -20.69 11.30
CA ILE A 161 1.08 -20.03 11.19
C ILE A 161 0.85 -19.55 9.75
N ALA A 162 1.83 -18.85 9.16
CA ALA A 162 1.73 -18.40 7.77
C ALA A 162 1.49 -19.57 6.81
N GLY A 163 2.25 -20.66 6.93
CA GLY A 163 2.10 -21.86 6.11
C GLY A 163 0.70 -22.48 6.21
N LYS A 164 0.13 -22.53 7.42
CA LYS A 164 -1.25 -23.01 7.63
C LYS A 164 -2.28 -22.11 6.94
N VAL A 165 -2.13 -20.79 7.06
CA VAL A 165 -3.05 -19.83 6.41
C VAL A 165 -2.94 -19.95 4.88
N ILE A 166 -1.73 -19.96 4.34
CA ILE A 166 -1.46 -20.12 2.90
C ILE A 166 -2.12 -21.39 2.37
N GLN A 167 -1.94 -22.52 3.07
CA GLN A 167 -2.52 -23.79 2.69
C GLN A 167 -4.05 -23.73 2.63
N GLU A 168 -4.72 -23.18 3.65
CA GLU A 168 -6.19 -23.11 3.69
C GLU A 168 -6.78 -22.12 2.69
N VAL A 169 -6.10 -21.00 2.43
CA VAL A 169 -6.54 -20.03 1.42
C VAL A 169 -6.37 -20.60 0.01
N ASN A 170 -5.21 -21.17 -0.31
CA ASN A 170 -4.90 -21.65 -1.66
C ASN A 170 -5.74 -22.87 -2.04
N LYS A 171 -6.22 -23.68 -1.09
CA LYS A 171 -7.20 -24.77 -1.35
C LYS A 171 -8.51 -24.27 -1.99
N LYS A 172 -8.88 -23.01 -1.81
CA LYS A 172 -10.14 -22.46 -2.33
C LYS A 172 -10.09 -22.07 -3.81
N TYR A 173 -8.90 -21.96 -4.40
CA TYR A 173 -8.71 -21.39 -5.73
C TYR A 173 -7.79 -22.26 -6.58
N LYS A 174 -7.91 -22.14 -7.91
CA LYS A 174 -7.09 -22.91 -8.86
C LYS A 174 -5.90 -22.11 -9.39
N CYS A 175 -6.10 -20.82 -9.61
CA CYS A 175 -5.15 -19.91 -10.25
C CYS A 175 -4.73 -18.76 -9.33
N LEU A 176 -5.44 -18.56 -8.21
CA LEU A 176 -5.13 -17.53 -7.24
C LEU A 176 -4.32 -18.13 -6.07
N GLU A 177 -3.15 -17.56 -5.83
CA GLU A 177 -2.23 -18.00 -4.77
C GLU A 177 -1.91 -16.82 -3.85
N ILE A 178 -2.04 -17.03 -2.55
CA ILE A 178 -1.50 -16.16 -1.50
C ILE A 178 -0.16 -16.72 -1.03
N ASP A 179 0.79 -15.84 -0.71
CA ASP A 179 2.11 -16.20 -0.21
C ASP A 179 2.58 -15.23 0.88
N LEU A 180 3.65 -15.59 1.60
CA LEU A 180 4.28 -14.76 2.61
C LEU A 180 5.19 -13.71 1.98
N ASP A 181 4.71 -12.47 1.85
CA ASP A 181 5.48 -11.34 1.32
C ASP A 181 6.39 -10.69 2.38
N GLY A 182 6.04 -10.81 3.66
CA GLY A 182 6.83 -10.23 4.73
C GLY A 182 6.60 -10.83 6.11
N LEU A 183 7.68 -10.84 6.90
CA LEU A 183 7.66 -11.07 8.33
C LEU A 183 8.17 -9.81 9.02
N TYR A 184 7.35 -9.20 9.86
CA TYR A 184 7.73 -8.01 10.61
C TYR A 184 7.89 -8.34 12.08
N LYS A 185 9.02 -7.97 12.69
CA LYS A 185 9.31 -8.19 14.11
C LYS A 185 8.51 -7.26 15.01
N ARG A 186 8.41 -5.99 14.60
CA ARG A 186 7.72 -4.92 15.31
C ARG A 186 7.05 -4.00 14.30
N MET A 187 5.88 -3.46 14.61
CA MET A 187 5.13 -2.59 13.70
C MET A 187 4.42 -1.47 14.45
N LEU A 188 4.55 -0.25 13.94
CA LEU A 188 3.73 0.90 14.28
C LEU A 188 2.69 1.11 13.17
N LEU A 189 1.44 0.76 13.45
CA LEU A 189 0.33 0.85 12.52
C LEU A 189 -0.57 2.06 12.88
N LEU A 190 -0.59 3.08 12.02
CA LEU A 190 -1.22 4.38 12.35
C LEU A 190 -2.55 4.59 11.65
N LYS A 191 -2.59 4.44 10.33
CA LYS A 191 -3.78 4.66 9.48
C LYS A 191 -3.69 3.78 8.24
N LYS A 192 -4.77 3.74 7.45
CA LYS A 192 -4.77 3.11 6.12
C LYS A 192 -3.56 3.58 5.32
N LYS A 193 -2.77 2.63 4.82
CA LYS A 193 -1.53 2.84 4.05
C LYS A 193 -0.44 3.66 4.77
N LYS A 194 -0.54 3.81 6.10
CA LYS A 194 0.42 4.55 6.93
C LYS A 194 0.92 3.68 8.09
N TYR A 195 2.09 3.08 7.91
CA TYR A 195 2.74 2.25 8.91
C TYR A 195 4.27 2.28 8.79
N ALA A 196 4.93 1.87 9.86
CA ALA A 196 6.35 1.57 9.89
C ALA A 196 6.55 0.20 10.53
N ALA A 197 7.52 -0.57 10.06
CA ALA A 197 7.78 -1.88 10.65
C ALA A 197 9.24 -2.30 10.48
N VAL A 198 9.72 -3.12 11.41
CA VAL A 198 11.01 -3.80 11.32
C VAL A 198 10.80 -5.09 10.54
N LYS A 199 11.15 -5.11 9.26
CA LYS A 199 11.03 -6.28 8.38
C LYS A 199 12.23 -7.20 8.58
N VAL A 200 11.97 -8.48 8.82
CA VAL A 200 12.99 -9.52 8.85
C VAL A 200 13.28 -9.97 7.42
N GLN A 201 14.53 -9.89 7.01
CA GLN A 201 15.03 -10.38 5.74
C GLN A 201 16.09 -11.45 5.99
N PHE A 202 16.31 -12.32 5.00
CA PHE A 202 17.29 -13.40 5.08
C PHE A 202 18.30 -13.23 3.95
N LYS A 203 19.58 -13.27 4.27
CA LYS A 203 20.68 -13.30 3.31
C LYS A 203 21.68 -14.35 3.75
N ASP A 204 22.01 -15.27 2.86
CA ASP A 204 22.97 -16.36 3.11
C ASP A 204 22.66 -17.16 4.39
N GLY A 205 21.38 -17.42 4.65
CA GLY A 205 20.90 -18.13 5.84
C GLY A 205 20.85 -17.31 7.12
N THR A 206 21.37 -16.08 7.13
CA THR A 206 21.37 -15.18 8.29
C THR A 206 20.22 -14.18 8.19
N SER A 207 19.47 -14.00 9.28
CA SER A 207 18.43 -12.97 9.34
C SER A 207 19.00 -11.60 9.68
N TYR A 208 18.52 -10.56 9.02
CA TYR A 208 18.81 -9.16 9.34
C TYR A 208 17.52 -8.33 9.27
N GLU A 209 17.56 -7.16 9.91
CA GLU A 209 16.38 -6.33 10.10
C GLU A 209 16.47 -5.05 9.26
N VAL A 210 15.37 -4.68 8.61
CA VAL A 210 15.27 -3.47 7.80
C VAL A 210 14.00 -2.71 8.19
N ILE A 211 14.14 -1.42 8.51
CA ILE A 211 12.97 -0.57 8.77
C ILE A 211 12.28 -0.23 7.45
N GLU A 212 11.06 -0.73 7.28
CA GLU A 212 10.16 -0.39 6.19
C GLU A 212 9.21 0.73 6.62
N ARG A 213 9.06 1.75 5.77
CA ARG A 213 8.16 2.89 6.00
C ARG A 213 7.18 3.00 4.83
N LYS A 214 5.88 3.05 5.10
CA LYS A 214 4.82 3.18 4.08
C LYS A 214 3.90 4.33 4.43
N GLY A 215 3.77 5.30 3.52
CA GLY A 215 2.83 6.42 3.60
C GLY A 215 2.99 7.39 4.78
N LEU A 216 4.08 7.29 5.55
CA LEU A 216 4.41 8.25 6.61
C LEU A 216 4.81 9.59 6.00
N ASP A 217 4.41 10.67 6.65
CA ASP A 217 4.61 12.02 6.12
C ASP A 217 6.11 12.38 6.02
N MET A 218 6.92 11.83 6.91
CA MET A 218 8.37 11.91 6.87
C MET A 218 9.03 11.36 5.59
N VAL A 219 8.39 10.43 4.90
CA VAL A 219 8.89 9.88 3.63
C VAL A 219 8.51 10.79 2.45
N ARG A 220 7.71 11.84 2.68
CA ARG A 220 7.29 12.75 1.63
C ARG A 220 8.34 13.81 1.32
N ARG A 221 8.39 14.21 0.04
CA ARG A 221 9.38 15.16 -0.47
C ARG A 221 9.17 16.61 0.00
N ASP A 222 7.96 16.92 0.46
CA ASP A 222 7.51 18.24 0.89
C ASP A 222 7.83 18.59 2.36
N TRP A 223 8.75 17.84 2.98
CA TRP A 223 9.28 18.07 4.34
C TRP A 223 10.77 18.40 4.31
N SER A 224 11.20 19.26 5.24
CA SER A 224 12.60 19.66 5.39
C SER A 224 13.46 18.46 5.80
N LEU A 225 14.75 18.49 5.48
CA LEU A 225 15.67 17.43 5.86
C LEU A 225 15.76 17.29 7.38
N LEU A 226 15.74 18.40 8.14
CA LEU A 226 15.72 18.37 9.60
C LEU A 226 14.53 17.57 10.14
N SER A 227 13.31 17.84 9.64
CA SER A 227 12.12 17.10 10.08
C SER A 227 12.20 15.62 9.75
N LYS A 228 12.88 15.25 8.65
CA LYS A 228 13.10 13.85 8.29
C LYS A 228 14.06 13.15 9.23
N GLU A 229 15.20 13.77 9.51
CA GLU A 229 16.19 13.22 10.43
C GLU A 229 15.60 13.03 11.84
N VAL A 230 14.89 14.04 12.36
CA VAL A 230 14.27 13.97 13.69
C VAL A 230 13.20 12.89 13.76
N GLY A 231 12.31 12.83 12.76
CA GLY A 231 11.29 11.79 12.77
C GLY A 231 11.89 10.40 12.56
N ASP A 232 12.99 10.25 11.82
CA ASP A 232 13.64 8.97 11.57
C ASP A 232 14.29 8.46 12.85
N PHE A 233 14.87 9.37 13.63
CA PHE A 233 15.31 9.10 14.98
C PHE A 233 14.14 8.68 15.89
N CYS A 234 13.05 9.44 15.93
CA CYS A 234 11.89 9.08 16.76
C CYS A 234 11.34 7.70 16.38
N LEU A 235 11.26 7.42 15.09
CA LEU A 235 10.74 6.17 14.57
C LEU A 235 11.67 4.99 14.91
N SER A 236 12.99 5.18 14.82
CA SER A 236 13.95 4.14 15.21
C SER A 236 13.89 3.84 16.71
N GLN A 237 13.67 4.85 17.56
CA GLN A 237 13.45 4.63 18.99
C GLN A 237 12.14 3.88 19.26
N ILE A 238 11.01 4.26 18.64
CA ILE A 238 9.71 3.59 18.84
C ILE A 238 9.76 2.12 18.39
N LEU A 239 10.46 1.85 17.30
CA LEU A 239 10.64 0.51 16.75
C LEU A 239 11.80 -0.26 17.40
N SER A 240 12.48 0.33 18.38
CA SER A 240 13.49 -0.38 19.17
C SER A 240 12.84 -1.34 20.16
N GLU A 241 13.66 -2.21 20.75
CA GLU A 241 13.26 -3.17 21.79
C GLU A 241 13.44 -2.61 23.21
N ARG A 242 13.69 -1.31 23.33
CA ARG A 242 13.86 -0.63 24.62
C ARG A 242 12.52 -0.48 25.35
N SER A 243 12.58 -0.22 26.65
CA SER A 243 11.42 0.11 27.47
C SER A 243 10.74 1.40 26.98
N CYS A 244 9.46 1.54 27.29
CA CYS A 244 8.70 2.73 26.90
C CYS A 244 9.31 4.00 27.50
N GLU A 245 9.72 3.93 28.77
CA GLU A 245 10.33 5.01 29.53
C GLU A 245 11.63 5.49 28.85
N ASP A 246 12.52 4.55 28.52
CA ASP A 246 13.78 4.81 27.83
C ASP A 246 13.57 5.47 26.45
N VAL A 247 12.58 4.98 25.71
CA VAL A 247 12.25 5.51 24.37
C VAL A 247 11.75 6.93 24.49
N VAL A 248 10.84 7.20 25.43
CA VAL A 248 10.27 8.54 25.66
C VAL A 248 11.37 9.51 26.10
N GLU A 249 12.22 9.13 27.04
CA GLU A 249 13.33 9.96 27.51
C GLU A 249 14.33 10.26 26.40
N SER A 250 14.66 9.27 25.58
CA SER A 250 15.59 9.42 24.46
C SER A 250 15.04 10.37 23.38
N ILE A 251 13.75 10.23 23.04
CA ILE A 251 13.05 11.13 22.11
C ILE A 251 13.02 12.54 22.69
N HIS A 252 12.61 12.70 23.95
CA HIS A 252 12.53 14.02 24.59
C HIS A 252 13.88 14.73 24.59
N SER A 253 14.95 14.05 25.01
CA SER A 253 16.31 14.61 25.05
C SER A 253 16.81 15.03 23.66
N SER A 254 16.54 14.23 22.63
CA SER A 254 16.91 14.55 21.25
C SER A 254 16.16 15.78 20.73
N LEU A 255 14.86 15.89 21.00
CA LEU A 255 14.05 17.05 20.62
C LEU A 255 14.53 18.34 21.31
N MET A 256 14.85 18.27 22.60
CA MET A 256 15.40 19.40 23.35
C MET A 256 16.76 19.86 22.78
N LYS A 257 17.64 18.93 22.44
CA LYS A 257 18.91 19.24 21.80
C LYS A 257 18.71 19.91 20.44
N VAL A 258 17.85 19.36 19.59
CA VAL A 258 17.56 19.97 18.27
C VAL A 258 17.02 21.39 18.44
N GLN A 259 16.14 21.62 19.43
CA GLN A 259 15.64 22.96 19.72
C GLN A 259 16.76 23.93 20.12
N GLU A 260 17.70 23.50 20.96
CA GLU A 260 18.85 24.30 21.38
C GLU A 260 19.77 24.61 20.18
N ASP A 261 20.14 23.59 19.40
CA ASP A 261 20.97 23.74 18.20
C ASP A 261 20.33 24.72 17.20
N MET A 262 19.00 24.66 17.04
CA MET A 262 18.25 25.59 16.19
C MET A 262 18.32 27.03 16.70
N ARG A 263 18.15 27.26 18.01
CA ARG A 263 18.19 28.60 18.63
C ARG A 263 19.59 29.21 18.60
N ASN A 264 20.61 28.37 18.73
CA ASN A 264 22.01 28.78 18.68
C ASN A 264 22.54 28.93 17.25
N GLY A 265 21.72 28.66 16.23
CA GLY A 265 22.12 28.77 14.82
C GLY A 265 23.12 27.69 14.37
N GLN A 266 23.18 26.55 15.08
CA GLN A 266 24.11 25.45 14.81
C GLN A 266 23.59 24.46 13.76
N VAL A 267 22.30 24.54 13.40
CA VAL A 267 21.70 23.72 12.33
C VAL A 267 21.96 24.37 10.97
N ALA A 268 22.60 23.61 10.07
CA ALA A 268 22.90 24.05 8.71
C ALA A 268 21.65 24.45 7.91
N LEU A 269 21.73 25.53 7.12
CA LEU A 269 20.58 26.12 6.41
C LEU A 269 19.92 25.16 5.43
N GLU A 270 20.71 24.27 4.82
CA GLU A 270 20.24 23.26 3.87
C GLU A 270 19.23 22.31 4.51
N LYS A 271 19.33 22.10 5.83
CA LYS A 271 18.40 21.24 6.56
C LYS A 271 16.99 21.80 6.64
N TYR A 272 16.80 23.11 6.43
CA TYR A 272 15.51 23.77 6.42
C TYR A 272 14.84 23.81 5.05
N VAL A 273 15.54 23.44 3.98
CA VAL A 273 15.03 23.53 2.60
C VAL A 273 13.89 22.55 2.38
N ILE A 274 12.79 23.05 1.77
CA ILE A 274 11.62 22.25 1.39
C ILE A 274 11.43 22.34 -0.12
N THR A 275 11.36 21.18 -0.79
CA THR A 275 11.19 21.10 -2.24
C THR A 275 9.76 20.72 -2.60
N LYS A 276 9.12 21.50 -3.48
CA LYS A 276 7.79 21.19 -4.04
C LYS A 276 7.81 21.28 -5.57
N SER A 277 7.19 20.30 -6.23
CA SER A 277 6.99 20.32 -7.68
C SER A 277 5.67 20.99 -8.02
N LEU A 278 5.68 21.84 -9.04
CA LEU A 278 4.48 22.50 -9.55
C LEU A 278 3.82 21.61 -10.61
N THR A 279 2.51 21.43 -10.51
CA THR A 279 1.72 20.65 -11.49
C THR A 279 1.19 21.48 -12.66
N LYS A 280 1.39 22.80 -12.58
CA LYS A 280 1.00 23.82 -13.55
C LYS A 280 2.02 24.96 -13.48
N PRO A 281 2.11 25.82 -14.50
CA PRO A 281 2.87 27.07 -14.41
C PRO A 281 2.45 27.90 -13.18
N PRO A 282 3.38 28.62 -12.51
CA PRO A 282 3.10 29.43 -11.33
C PRO A 282 1.93 30.41 -11.50
N GLU A 283 1.77 30.98 -12.69
CA GLU A 283 0.77 32.00 -13.03
C GLU A 283 -0.65 31.43 -13.09
N ALA A 284 -0.78 30.12 -13.29
CA ALA A 284 -2.06 29.41 -13.37
C ALA A 284 -2.64 29.05 -11.99
N TYR A 285 -1.95 29.41 -10.89
CA TYR A 285 -2.49 29.26 -9.54
C TYR A 285 -3.28 30.52 -9.15
N PRO A 286 -4.53 30.39 -8.68
CA PRO A 286 -5.37 31.55 -8.33
C PRO A 286 -4.76 32.44 -7.24
N ASP A 287 -3.93 31.86 -6.36
CA ASP A 287 -3.22 32.54 -5.28
C ASP A 287 -1.76 32.95 -5.62
N ALA A 288 -1.40 33.00 -6.91
CA ALA A 288 -0.02 33.31 -7.33
C ALA A 288 0.50 34.65 -6.76
N LYS A 289 -0.38 35.61 -6.48
CA LYS A 289 -0.04 36.91 -5.88
C LYS A 289 0.06 36.90 -4.35
N THR A 290 -0.55 35.93 -3.67
CA THR A 290 -0.67 35.88 -2.20
C THR A 290 0.33 34.90 -1.57
N ASN A 291 0.85 33.95 -2.34
CA ASN A 291 1.89 33.03 -1.87
C ASN A 291 3.25 33.74 -1.79
N ARG A 292 3.70 34.07 -0.57
CA ARG A 292 5.06 34.58 -0.28
C ARG A 292 6.19 33.65 -0.75
N MET A 293 5.88 32.44 -1.21
CA MET A 293 6.82 31.49 -1.80
C MET A 293 7.42 31.96 -3.14
N PHE A 294 6.89 33.04 -3.74
CA PHE A 294 7.28 33.55 -5.06
C PHE A 294 7.96 34.93 -5.06
N LYS A 295 8.25 35.52 -3.89
CA LYS A 295 9.00 36.78 -3.83
C LYS A 295 10.48 36.51 -3.60
N TRP A 296 11.25 36.43 -4.68
CA TRP A 296 12.68 36.73 -4.65
C TRP A 296 12.83 38.26 -4.75
N HIS A 297 13.47 38.87 -3.77
CA HIS A 297 14.04 40.22 -3.84
C HIS A 297 15.54 40.09 -3.69
#